data_AF-A0A956IYW9-F1
#
_entry.id   AF-A0A956IYW9-F1
#
_cell.length_a   1.000
_cell.length_b   1.000
_cell.length_c   1.000
_cell.angle_alpha   90.00
_cell.angle_beta   90.00
_cell.angle_gamma   90.00
#
_symmetry.space_group_name_H-M   'P 1'
#
loop_
_entity.id
_entity.type
_entity.pdbx_description
1 polymer ?
#
loop_
_entity_poly.entity_id
_entity_poly.type
_entity_poly.pdbx_seq_one_letter_code
_entity_poly.pdbx_strand_id
1 'polypeptide(L)'
;DVALWLHGPERGTPEVRVVWRADIDRDELNDAAREQLVADYASTSLAAAPPSSLEAISVPLPAFRAWIAEVENVALADVEGACSALSEQPTEHDEKRRTSRAFLVATKSGARIYREPGDATPESTLVVPASYGGIREGNWDPDSRELVSDLGDQAQLAHRGRPVLRLLPQLIPELPEAITSSLPKVVDADDLGFDPRTAVDDWLEAARTAGPDWWQAVATELLVAKSKLRLIQLGDSHFAAIGPRLSRQRLEAIGGGVDLTSDIVSDDDDAASMIGVEVGLEQHLGDVERWMQHFAANLHLSDAIASDLALAARLHDIGKADPRFQQLLHGGSAVRMAA
;
A
#
# COMPACT_ATOMS: atom_id res chain seq x y z
N ASP A 1 -12.09 24.62 7.60
CA ASP A 1 -11.47 23.29 7.66
C ASP A 1 -12.10 22.52 8.81
N VAL A 2 -12.79 21.42 8.50
CA VAL A 2 -13.47 20.56 9.49
C VAL A 2 -12.42 19.81 10.32
N ALA A 3 -11.25 19.51 9.72
CA ALA A 3 -10.19 18.71 10.33
C ALA A 3 -9.69 19.31 11.64
N LEU A 4 -9.59 20.64 11.72
CA LEU A 4 -9.13 21.35 12.92
C LEU A 4 -10.03 21.12 14.16
N TRP A 5 -11.32 20.85 13.94
CA TRP A 5 -12.28 20.57 15.01
C TRP A 5 -12.36 19.09 15.38
N LEU A 6 -12.06 18.19 14.43
CA LEU A 6 -12.04 16.74 14.64
C LEU A 6 -10.72 16.26 15.27
N HIS A 7 -9.59 16.90 14.91
CA HIS A 7 -8.25 16.43 15.27
C HIS A 7 -7.44 17.44 16.10
N GLY A 8 -7.98 18.63 16.37
CA GLY A 8 -7.24 19.74 16.96
C GLY A 8 -6.25 20.38 15.96
N PRO A 9 -5.46 21.39 16.37
CA PRO A 9 -4.35 21.86 15.53
C PRO A 9 -3.37 20.70 15.34
N GLU A 10 -3.05 20.33 14.09
CA GLU A 10 -2.18 19.22 13.72
C GLU A 10 -0.91 19.18 14.59
N ARG A 11 -0.89 18.24 15.54
CA ARG A 11 0.26 17.90 16.39
C ARG A 11 0.70 16.44 16.18
N GLY A 12 0.33 15.85 15.04
CA GLY A 12 0.88 14.56 14.62
C GLY A 12 2.32 14.74 14.17
N THR A 13 3.19 13.77 14.49
CA THR A 13 4.48 13.68 13.78
C THR A 13 4.14 13.38 12.33
N PRO A 14 4.64 14.15 11.34
CA PRO A 14 4.32 13.91 9.94
C PRO A 14 4.67 12.47 9.55
N GLU A 15 3.83 11.81 8.78
CA GLU A 15 4.00 10.41 8.40
C GLU A 15 4.19 10.25 6.89
N VAL A 16 4.70 9.08 6.51
CA VAL A 16 4.82 8.63 5.13
C VAL A 16 4.29 7.21 5.01
N ARG A 17 3.82 6.86 3.81
CA ARG A 17 3.31 5.51 3.51
C ARG A 17 4.40 4.74 2.78
N VAL A 18 4.94 3.70 3.40
CA VAL A 18 6.05 2.92 2.83
C VAL A 18 5.50 1.61 2.27
N VAL A 19 5.90 1.26 1.05
CA VAL A 19 5.54 0.03 0.34
C VAL A 19 6.80 -0.70 -0.11
N TRP A 20 6.82 -2.02 0.05
CA TRP A 20 7.95 -2.87 -0.33
C TRP A 20 7.69 -3.61 -1.64
N ARG A 21 8.62 -3.48 -2.59
CA ARG A 21 8.54 -4.08 -3.93
C ARG A 21 9.71 -5.01 -4.17
N ALA A 22 9.45 -6.29 -4.47
CA ALA A 22 10.50 -7.29 -4.68
C ALA A 22 11.05 -7.30 -6.10
N ASP A 23 10.33 -6.67 -7.03
CA ASP A 23 10.75 -6.48 -8.41
C ASP A 23 11.62 -5.24 -8.63
N ILE A 24 11.93 -4.49 -7.55
CA ILE A 24 12.84 -3.34 -7.58
C ILE A 24 14.13 -3.75 -6.87
N ASP A 25 15.22 -3.88 -7.63
CA ASP A 25 16.50 -4.30 -7.10
C ASP A 25 17.22 -3.16 -6.35
N ARG A 26 17.86 -3.50 -5.23
CA ARG A 26 18.59 -2.53 -4.40
C ARG A 26 19.79 -1.94 -5.14
N ASP A 27 20.57 -2.77 -5.80
CA ASP A 27 21.84 -2.36 -6.38
C ASP A 27 21.59 -1.55 -7.66
N GLU A 28 20.63 -1.97 -8.48
CA GLU A 28 20.18 -1.19 -9.65
C GLU A 28 19.59 0.17 -9.24
N LEU A 29 18.79 0.23 -8.18
CA LEU A 29 18.20 1.49 -7.70
C LEU A 29 19.26 2.49 -7.20
N ASN A 30 20.35 1.99 -6.62
CA ASN A 30 21.46 2.83 -6.16
C ASN A 30 22.45 3.18 -7.28
N ASP A 31 22.41 2.50 -8.43
CA ASP A 31 23.27 2.79 -9.59
C ASP A 31 22.75 3.99 -10.40
N ALA A 32 23.46 5.12 -10.30
CA ALA A 32 23.14 6.34 -11.05
C ALA A 32 23.21 6.15 -12.58
N ALA A 33 24.00 5.18 -13.09
CA ALA A 33 24.07 4.91 -14.52
C ALA A 33 22.80 4.25 -15.07
N ARG A 34 22.01 3.59 -14.21
CA ARG A 34 20.79 2.87 -14.57
C ARG A 34 19.52 3.62 -14.17
N GLU A 35 19.63 4.85 -13.67
CA GLU A 35 18.52 5.63 -13.11
C GLU A 35 17.30 5.71 -14.06
N GLN A 36 17.52 6.03 -15.33
CA GLN A 36 16.43 6.13 -16.30
C GLN A 36 15.74 4.78 -16.54
N LEU A 37 16.53 3.71 -16.67
CA LEU A 37 16.01 2.36 -16.89
C LEU A 37 15.20 1.87 -15.68
N VAL A 38 15.68 2.13 -14.46
CA VAL A 38 14.96 1.79 -13.23
C VAL A 38 13.70 2.64 -13.07
N ALA A 39 13.74 3.93 -13.41
CA ALA A 39 12.56 4.80 -13.34
C ALA A 39 11.47 4.39 -14.34
N ASP A 40 11.86 4.00 -15.56
CA ASP A 40 10.93 3.51 -16.59
C ASP A 40 10.34 2.15 -16.21
N TYR A 41 11.18 1.23 -15.71
CA TYR A 41 10.73 -0.04 -15.16
C TYR A 41 9.76 0.15 -13.98
N ALA A 42 10.14 0.95 -12.98
CA ALA A 42 9.31 1.22 -11.81
C ALA A 42 7.98 1.87 -12.21
N SER A 43 7.99 2.79 -13.18
CA SER A 43 6.76 3.44 -13.65
C SER A 43 5.83 2.45 -14.35
N THR A 44 6.35 1.51 -15.16
CA THR A 44 5.54 0.47 -15.80
C THR A 44 5.03 -0.57 -14.81
N SER A 45 5.87 -1.00 -13.85
CA SER A 45 5.48 -1.91 -12.78
C SER A 45 4.39 -1.31 -11.88
N LEU A 46 4.57 -0.07 -11.42
CA LEU A 46 3.59 0.62 -10.57
C LEU A 46 2.33 1.03 -11.36
N ALA A 47 2.39 1.16 -12.68
CA ALA A 47 1.18 1.31 -13.49
C ALA A 47 0.40 -0.02 -13.59
N ALA A 48 1.08 -1.17 -13.60
CA ALA A 48 0.47 -2.49 -13.60
C ALA A 48 -0.12 -2.86 -12.23
N ALA A 49 0.62 -2.62 -11.15
CA ALA A 49 0.24 -2.84 -9.76
C ALA A 49 0.45 -1.55 -8.92
N PRO A 50 -0.49 -0.58 -9.01
CA PRO A 50 -0.38 0.67 -8.27
C PRO A 50 -0.38 0.44 -6.75
N PRO A 51 0.48 1.15 -6.00
CA PRO A 51 0.47 1.13 -4.54
C PRO A 51 -0.93 1.36 -3.96
N SER A 52 -1.22 0.67 -2.85
CA SER A 52 -2.46 0.85 -2.11
C SER A 52 -2.22 0.84 -0.59
N SER A 53 -3.22 1.25 0.18
CA SER A 53 -3.17 1.23 1.64
C SER A 53 -2.98 -0.17 2.22
N LEU A 54 -3.50 -1.21 1.55
CA LEU A 54 -3.43 -2.61 2.01
C LEU A 54 -2.01 -3.21 2.05
N GLU A 55 -1.05 -2.56 1.39
CA GLU A 55 0.35 -2.99 1.37
C GLU A 55 1.29 -1.92 1.93
N ALA A 56 0.73 -0.82 2.45
CA ALA A 56 1.48 0.32 2.94
C ALA A 56 1.51 0.32 4.47
N ILE A 57 2.65 0.70 5.04
CA ILE A 57 2.78 0.95 6.48
C ILE A 57 3.02 2.45 6.68
N SER A 58 2.23 3.05 7.58
CA SER A 58 2.46 4.42 8.04
C SER A 58 3.67 4.45 8.95
N VAL A 59 4.67 5.25 8.57
CA VAL A 59 5.91 5.41 9.32
C VAL A 59 6.10 6.90 9.62
N PRO A 60 6.48 7.28 10.86
CA PRO A 60 6.87 8.65 11.16
C PRO A 60 8.00 9.11 10.24
N LEU A 61 7.83 10.24 9.57
CA LEU A 61 8.78 10.79 8.60
C LEU A 61 10.21 10.90 9.16
N PRO A 62 10.43 11.35 10.42
CA PRO A 62 11.78 11.36 11.00
C PRO A 62 12.41 9.96 11.10
N ALA A 63 11.60 8.94 11.42
CA ALA A 63 12.06 7.55 11.53
C ALA A 63 12.43 6.99 10.15
N PHE A 64 11.61 7.24 9.12
CA PHE A 64 11.93 6.86 7.75
C PHE A 64 13.23 7.53 7.26
N ARG A 65 13.39 8.83 7.52
CA ARG A 65 14.60 9.58 7.12
C ARG A 65 15.86 9.03 7.78
N ALA A 66 15.81 8.71 9.07
CA ALA A 66 16.93 8.09 9.79
C ALA A 66 17.26 6.70 9.22
N TRP A 67 16.24 5.90 8.90
CA TRP A 67 16.39 4.57 8.33
C TRP A 67 17.07 4.57 6.95
N ILE A 68 16.65 5.47 6.06
CA ILE A 68 17.26 5.65 4.73
C ILE A 68 18.68 6.21 4.81
N ALA A 69 18.95 7.08 5.79
CA ALA A 69 20.28 7.63 6.03
C ALA A 69 21.27 6.61 6.64
N GLU A 70 20.80 5.41 7.01
CA GLU A 70 21.57 4.40 7.76
C GLU A 70 22.24 4.95 9.03
N VAL A 71 21.56 5.89 9.70
CA VAL A 71 22.01 6.42 11.00
C VAL A 71 21.54 5.44 12.08
N GLU A 72 22.44 5.01 12.96
CA GLU A 72 22.08 4.17 14.11
C GLU A 72 21.05 4.90 14.97
N ASN A 73 19.99 4.17 15.32
CA ASN A 73 18.72 4.61 15.88
C ASN A 73 18.81 5.85 16.80
N VAL A 74 18.15 6.95 16.40
CA VAL A 74 17.60 7.89 17.38
C VAL A 74 16.44 7.14 18.02
N ALA A 75 16.70 6.56 19.20
CA ALA A 75 15.66 5.93 20.00
C ALA A 75 14.43 6.84 20.00
N LEU A 76 13.33 6.37 19.41
CA LEU A 76 12.01 6.97 19.51
C LEU A 76 11.58 6.83 20.97
N ALA A 77 12.16 7.69 21.82
CA ALA A 77 11.70 7.89 23.16
C ALA A 77 10.35 8.60 23.06
N ASP A 78 9.34 7.97 23.64
CA ASP A 78 8.00 8.49 23.91
C ASP A 78 8.11 9.69 24.87
N VAL A 79 8.57 10.83 24.35
CA VAL A 79 8.54 12.12 25.02
C VAL A 79 8.17 13.18 23.98
N GLU A 80 6.89 13.52 23.96
CA GLU A 80 6.41 14.77 23.37
C GLU A 80 7.19 15.95 23.97
N GLY A 81 7.83 16.74 23.13
CA GLY A 81 8.36 18.05 23.51
C GLY A 81 9.87 18.11 23.74
N ALA A 82 10.65 17.90 22.68
CA ALA A 82 11.97 18.51 22.57
C ALA A 82 12.23 18.98 21.14
N CYS A 83 11.66 20.13 20.78
CA CYS A 83 12.34 20.99 19.81
C CYS A 83 13.69 21.39 20.43
N SER A 84 14.78 21.03 19.75
CA SER A 84 16.07 21.74 19.66
C SER A 84 17.28 20.82 19.87
N ALA A 85 17.70 20.17 18.79
CA ALA A 85 19.10 19.76 18.60
C ALA A 85 19.42 19.59 17.10
N LEU A 86 19.12 20.59 16.29
CA LEU A 86 19.76 20.77 14.97
C LEU A 86 20.62 22.03 15.02
N SER A 87 21.58 22.04 15.93
CA SER A 87 22.69 23.01 15.92
C SER A 87 23.93 22.36 16.52
N GLU A 88 24.40 21.30 15.90
CA GLU A 88 25.80 20.92 15.99
C GLU A 88 26.35 21.03 14.57
N GLN A 89 27.21 22.03 14.37
CA GLN A 89 27.92 22.19 13.12
C GLN A 89 28.81 20.96 12.91
N PRO A 90 28.81 20.33 11.72
CA PRO A 90 29.69 19.21 11.46
C PRO A 90 31.15 19.68 11.48
N THR A 91 31.97 19.08 12.35
CA THR A 91 33.43 19.20 12.27
C THR A 91 33.93 18.52 11.00
N GLU A 92 34.80 19.20 10.24
CA GLU A 92 35.33 18.87 8.90
C GLU A 92 36.10 17.52 8.77
N HIS A 93 35.94 16.54 9.66
CA HIS A 93 36.72 15.29 9.65
C HIS A 93 35.91 13.98 9.58
N ASP A 94 34.57 14.03 9.46
CA ASP A 94 33.70 12.83 9.34
C ASP A 94 33.13 12.62 7.93
N GLU A 95 33.76 13.18 6.89
CA GLU A 95 33.35 13.07 5.48
C GLU A 95 33.64 11.69 4.82
N LYS A 96 33.44 10.58 5.52
CA LYS A 96 33.09 9.35 4.82
C LYS A 96 31.58 9.37 4.62
N ARG A 97 31.14 10.05 3.56
CA ARG A 97 29.74 10.08 3.07
C ARG A 97 29.13 8.67 3.21
N ARG A 98 28.36 8.44 4.27
CA ARG A 98 27.45 7.29 4.33
C ARG A 98 26.42 7.57 3.24
N THR A 99 26.52 6.86 2.13
CA THR A 99 25.60 7.00 1.01
C THR A 99 24.24 6.54 1.49
N SER A 100 23.28 7.47 1.59
CA SER A 100 21.90 7.14 1.90
C SER A 100 21.31 6.20 0.85
N ARG A 101 20.37 5.35 1.26
CA ARG A 101 19.71 4.40 0.37
C ARG A 101 18.76 5.12 -0.58
N ALA A 102 18.76 4.74 -1.85
CA ALA A 102 17.78 5.26 -2.79
C ALA A 102 16.35 4.74 -2.50
N PHE A 103 15.35 5.55 -2.80
CA PHE A 103 13.93 5.17 -2.72
C PHE A 103 13.15 5.82 -3.85
N LEU A 104 11.94 5.33 -4.10
CA LEU A 104 11.05 5.86 -5.11
C LEU A 104 9.90 6.62 -4.43
N VAL A 105 9.49 7.74 -5.02
CA VAL A 105 8.21 8.40 -4.69
C VAL A 105 7.22 8.04 -5.79
N ALA A 106 6.13 7.37 -5.41
CA ALA A 106 5.04 7.07 -6.33
C ALA A 106 4.22 8.33 -6.60
N THR A 107 3.97 8.61 -7.88
CA THR A 107 3.21 9.77 -8.35
C THR A 107 2.11 9.33 -9.31
N LYS A 108 1.16 10.22 -9.61
CA LYS A 108 0.12 9.95 -10.62
C LYS A 108 0.70 9.68 -12.02
N SER A 109 1.91 10.15 -12.31
CA SER A 109 2.59 10.02 -13.60
C SER A 109 3.63 8.90 -13.67
N GLY A 110 3.81 8.10 -12.62
CA GLY A 110 4.85 7.07 -12.55
C GLY A 110 5.64 7.18 -11.24
N ALA A 111 6.94 6.89 -11.27
CA ALA A 111 7.80 6.98 -10.10
C ALA A 111 9.06 7.81 -10.35
N ARG A 112 9.55 8.44 -9.29
CA ARG A 112 10.79 9.24 -9.29
C ARG A 112 11.74 8.71 -8.24
N ILE A 113 13.01 8.56 -8.61
CA ILE A 113 14.07 8.09 -7.72
C ILE A 113 14.61 9.26 -6.93
N TYR A 114 14.78 9.07 -5.63
CA TYR A 114 15.39 10.01 -4.70
C TYR A 114 16.45 9.29 -3.88
N ARG A 115 17.46 10.05 -3.45
CA ARG A 115 18.61 9.52 -2.69
C ARG A 115 18.85 10.29 -1.39
N GLU A 116 18.28 11.48 -1.25
CA GLU A 116 18.43 12.25 -0.02
C GLU A 116 17.22 11.99 0.90
N PRO A 117 17.43 11.73 2.20
CA PRO A 117 16.32 11.57 3.14
C PRO A 117 15.37 12.79 3.15
N GLY A 118 15.89 13.99 2.88
CA GLY A 118 15.10 15.23 2.82
C GLY A 118 14.03 15.25 1.73
N ASP A 119 14.19 14.45 0.67
CA ASP A 119 13.25 14.36 -0.45
C ASP A 119 11.96 13.62 -0.09
N ALA A 120 11.96 12.85 1.00
CA ALA A 120 10.73 12.27 1.54
C ALA A 120 9.89 13.39 2.16
N THR A 121 8.71 13.63 1.60
CA THR A 121 7.75 14.63 2.10
C THR A 121 6.58 13.96 2.84
N PRO A 122 5.92 14.66 3.78
CA PRO A 122 4.73 14.13 4.45
C PRO A 122 3.66 13.65 3.45
N GLU A 123 2.87 12.64 3.83
CA GLU A 123 1.78 12.05 3.04
C GLU A 123 2.21 11.42 1.70
N SER A 124 3.52 11.27 1.47
CA SER A 124 4.02 10.65 0.24
C SER A 124 3.99 9.14 0.33
N THR A 125 3.60 8.49 -0.76
CA THR A 125 3.74 7.04 -0.94
C THR A 125 5.13 6.73 -1.45
N LEU A 126 5.95 6.17 -0.57
CA LEU A 126 7.33 5.80 -0.81
C LEU A 126 7.40 4.32 -1.15
N VAL A 127 8.13 3.99 -2.19
CA VAL A 127 8.36 2.61 -2.62
C VAL A 127 9.83 2.28 -2.42
N VAL A 128 10.09 1.18 -1.72
CA VAL A 128 11.43 0.69 -1.40
C VAL A 128 11.61 -0.76 -1.84
N PRO A 129 12.84 -1.21 -2.16
CA PRO A 129 13.11 -2.62 -2.39
C PRO A 129 12.70 -3.49 -1.20
N ALA A 130 12.07 -4.65 -1.47
CA ALA A 130 11.77 -5.68 -0.47
C ALA A 130 13.01 -6.10 0.35
N SER A 131 14.19 -6.03 -0.27
CA SER A 131 15.47 -6.33 0.35
C SER A 131 15.92 -5.34 1.42
N TYR A 132 15.26 -4.18 1.58
CA TYR A 132 15.66 -3.19 2.58
C TYR A 132 15.39 -3.64 4.02
N GLY A 133 14.48 -4.60 4.19
CA GLY A 133 13.96 -4.99 5.50
C GLY A 133 13.11 -3.87 6.09
N GLY A 134 13.20 -3.67 7.40
CA GLY A 134 12.40 -2.65 8.09
C GLY A 134 11.11 -3.19 8.71
N ILE A 135 10.80 -4.47 8.52
CA ILE A 135 9.60 -5.12 9.09
C ILE A 135 10.00 -6.37 9.87
N ARG A 136 9.39 -6.56 11.05
CA ARG A 136 9.44 -7.80 11.82
C ARG A 136 8.05 -8.08 12.36
N GLU A 137 7.54 -9.29 12.13
CA GLU A 137 6.21 -9.72 12.62
C GLU A 137 5.09 -8.72 12.26
N GLY A 138 5.14 -8.15 11.05
CA GLY A 138 4.15 -7.18 10.57
C GLY A 138 4.27 -5.76 11.12
N ASN A 139 5.27 -5.48 11.96
CA ASN A 139 5.48 -4.16 12.56
C ASN A 139 6.73 -3.48 12.00
N TRP A 140 6.71 -2.14 11.99
CA TRP A 140 7.87 -1.32 11.65
C TRP A 140 9.01 -1.57 12.64
N ASP A 141 10.12 -2.10 12.13
CA ASP A 141 11.36 -2.35 12.86
C ASP A 141 12.55 -1.95 11.97
N PRO A 142 13.11 -0.74 12.14
CA PRO A 142 14.15 -0.20 11.26
C PRO A 142 15.45 -1.02 11.26
N ASP A 143 15.67 -1.82 12.30
CA ASP A 143 16.86 -2.66 12.46
C ASP A 143 16.69 -4.04 11.81
N SER A 144 15.46 -4.43 11.49
CA SER A 144 15.17 -5.68 10.76
C SER A 144 15.80 -5.67 9.37
N ARG A 145 16.51 -6.76 9.05
CA ARG A 145 17.14 -7.02 7.74
C ARG A 145 16.48 -8.17 6.99
N GLU A 146 15.39 -8.72 7.52
CA GLU A 146 14.62 -9.79 6.88
C GLU A 146 13.98 -9.29 5.59
N LEU A 147 13.90 -10.15 4.56
CA LEU A 147 13.23 -9.79 3.32
C LEU A 147 11.73 -9.58 3.58
N VAL A 148 11.19 -8.46 3.11
CA VAL A 148 9.76 -8.14 3.25
C VAL A 148 8.99 -8.73 2.07
N SER A 149 7.87 -9.41 2.33
CA SER A 149 7.00 -9.94 1.27
C SER A 149 6.39 -8.81 0.44
N ASP A 150 6.44 -8.92 -0.88
CA ASP A 150 5.76 -7.99 -1.80
C ASP A 150 4.27 -8.36 -1.89
N LEU A 151 3.41 -7.47 -1.40
CA LEU A 151 1.96 -7.66 -1.38
C LEU A 151 1.25 -6.98 -2.56
N GLY A 152 1.98 -6.42 -3.53
CA GLY A 152 1.42 -5.59 -4.60
C GLY A 152 0.37 -6.25 -5.46
N ASP A 153 0.59 -7.52 -5.79
CA ASP A 153 -0.30 -8.30 -6.67
C ASP A 153 -1.57 -8.68 -5.90
N GLN A 154 -1.41 -9.16 -4.67
CA GLN A 154 -2.50 -9.49 -3.76
C GLN A 154 -3.38 -8.28 -3.48
N ALA A 155 -2.75 -7.12 -3.23
CA ALA A 155 -3.43 -5.86 -2.95
C ALA A 155 -4.31 -5.41 -4.12
N GLN A 156 -3.98 -5.73 -5.38
CA GLN A 156 -4.85 -5.39 -6.52
C GLN A 156 -6.17 -6.16 -6.49
N LEU A 157 -6.13 -7.44 -6.14
CA LEU A 157 -7.35 -8.23 -6.02
C LEU A 157 -8.17 -7.76 -4.81
N ALA A 158 -7.50 -7.56 -3.68
CA ALA A 158 -8.11 -7.15 -2.42
C ALA A 158 -8.76 -5.76 -2.48
N HIS A 159 -8.01 -4.74 -2.90
CA HIS A 159 -8.46 -3.35 -2.88
C HIS A 159 -9.27 -2.98 -4.13
N ARG A 160 -8.84 -3.42 -5.32
CA ARG A 160 -9.42 -2.98 -6.60
C ARG A 160 -10.34 -4.01 -7.24
N GLY A 161 -10.38 -5.24 -6.70
CA GLY A 161 -11.12 -6.34 -7.30
C GLY A 161 -10.56 -6.78 -8.65
N ARG A 162 -9.27 -6.57 -8.91
CA ARG A 162 -8.64 -6.89 -10.20
C ARG A 162 -7.57 -7.95 -10.01
N PRO A 163 -7.65 -9.10 -10.69
CA PRO A 163 -6.58 -10.07 -10.68
C PRO A 163 -5.41 -9.50 -11.48
N VAL A 164 -4.25 -9.41 -10.84
CA VAL A 164 -2.99 -8.93 -11.42
C VAL A 164 -1.89 -9.88 -10.97
N LEU A 165 -1.05 -10.32 -11.90
CA LEU A 165 0.21 -11.02 -11.60
C LEU A 165 1.34 -10.37 -12.39
N ARG A 166 2.34 -9.85 -11.69
CA ARG A 166 3.63 -9.47 -12.27
C ARG A 166 4.49 -10.73 -12.38
N LEU A 167 4.86 -11.09 -13.60
CA LEU A 167 5.49 -12.37 -13.90
C LEU A 167 7.01 -12.26 -13.76
N LEU A 168 7.49 -12.30 -12.52
CA LEU A 168 8.92 -12.25 -12.18
C LEU A 168 9.30 -13.34 -11.17
N PRO A 169 10.52 -13.92 -11.26
CA PRO A 169 10.98 -14.94 -10.32
C PRO A 169 10.96 -14.49 -8.85
N GLN A 170 11.25 -13.22 -8.58
CA GLN A 170 11.40 -12.68 -7.23
C GLN A 170 10.08 -12.52 -6.48
N LEU A 171 8.94 -12.54 -7.19
CA LEU A 171 7.62 -12.27 -6.61
C LEU A 171 6.92 -13.51 -6.06
N ILE A 172 7.31 -14.71 -6.51
CA ILE A 172 6.76 -15.97 -6.00
C ILE A 172 7.89 -16.96 -5.76
N PRO A 173 8.69 -16.76 -4.70
CA PRO A 173 9.80 -17.66 -4.38
C PRO A 173 9.35 -19.09 -4.06
N GLU A 174 8.06 -19.31 -3.79
CA GLU A 174 7.48 -20.63 -3.55
C GLU A 174 7.27 -21.46 -4.83
N LEU A 175 7.34 -20.86 -6.02
CA LEU A 175 7.15 -21.60 -7.26
C LEU A 175 8.30 -22.58 -7.51
N PRO A 176 8.02 -23.80 -8.00
CA PRO A 176 9.07 -24.74 -8.38
C PRO A 176 9.98 -24.16 -9.47
N GLU A 177 11.28 -24.45 -9.39
CA GLU A 177 12.29 -23.96 -10.34
C GLU A 177 11.94 -24.24 -11.82
N ALA A 178 11.29 -25.39 -12.09
CA ALA A 178 10.84 -25.72 -13.44
C ALA A 178 9.80 -24.71 -13.99
N ILE A 179 8.91 -24.19 -13.14
CA ILE A 179 7.93 -23.16 -13.48
C ILE A 179 8.61 -21.79 -13.59
N THR A 180 9.47 -21.45 -12.64
CA THR A 180 10.19 -20.16 -12.62
C THR A 180 11.12 -20.00 -13.83
N SER A 181 11.84 -21.06 -14.22
CA SER A 181 12.74 -21.07 -15.37
C SER A 181 12.02 -20.93 -16.72
N SER A 182 10.72 -21.26 -16.78
CA SER A 182 9.89 -21.19 -17.99
C SER A 182 9.05 -19.91 -18.08
N LEU A 183 9.29 -18.95 -17.19
CA LEU A 183 8.65 -17.63 -17.24
C LEU A 183 8.79 -17.00 -18.64
N PRO A 184 7.69 -16.51 -19.24
CA PRO A 184 7.73 -15.82 -20.52
C PRO A 184 8.60 -14.58 -20.40
N LYS A 185 9.69 -14.56 -21.17
CA LYS A 185 10.55 -13.39 -21.30
C LYS A 185 10.27 -12.69 -22.61
N VAL A 186 10.45 -11.38 -22.63
CA VAL A 186 10.55 -10.65 -23.90
C VAL A 186 11.84 -11.14 -24.57
N VAL A 187 11.71 -12.04 -25.53
CA VAL A 187 12.83 -12.43 -26.40
C VAL A 187 13.03 -11.30 -27.42
N ASP A 188 14.27 -11.10 -27.88
CA ASP A 188 14.61 -10.13 -28.94
C ASP A 188 13.56 -10.16 -30.06
N ALA A 189 13.14 -8.98 -30.51
CA ALA A 189 12.03 -8.73 -31.44
C ALA A 189 12.10 -9.44 -32.81
N ASP A 190 13.14 -10.26 -33.03
CA ASP A 190 13.42 -11.01 -34.25
C ASP A 190 12.76 -12.41 -34.26
N ASP A 191 12.18 -12.89 -33.14
CA ASP A 191 11.36 -14.11 -33.15
C ASP A 191 9.93 -13.82 -33.62
N LEU A 192 9.75 -13.85 -34.94
CA LEU A 192 8.45 -13.65 -35.61
C LEU A 192 7.38 -14.68 -35.22
N GLY A 193 7.73 -15.75 -34.49
CA GLY A 193 6.82 -16.78 -34.00
C GLY A 193 6.37 -16.60 -32.54
N PHE A 194 6.96 -15.67 -31.79
CA PHE A 194 6.63 -15.46 -30.38
C PHE A 194 5.31 -14.68 -30.23
N ASP A 195 4.28 -15.34 -29.69
CA ASP A 195 3.07 -14.67 -29.21
C ASP A 195 3.12 -14.58 -27.68
N PRO A 196 3.34 -13.38 -27.10
CA PRO A 196 3.37 -13.17 -25.66
C PRO A 196 2.11 -13.66 -24.95
N ARG A 197 0.95 -13.59 -25.62
CA ARG A 197 -0.32 -14.02 -25.01
C ARG A 197 -0.37 -15.52 -24.86
N THR A 198 -0.06 -16.26 -25.92
CA THR A 198 0.00 -17.72 -25.87
C THR A 198 1.04 -18.19 -24.86
N ALA A 199 2.23 -17.57 -24.83
CA ALA A 199 3.28 -17.92 -23.85
C ALA A 199 2.84 -17.67 -22.40
N VAL A 200 2.18 -16.54 -22.12
CA VAL A 200 1.65 -16.24 -20.78
C VAL A 200 0.51 -17.17 -20.40
N ASP A 201 -0.42 -17.47 -21.30
CA ASP A 201 -1.53 -18.40 -21.04
C ASP A 201 -1.01 -19.82 -20.74
N ASP A 202 -0.08 -20.33 -21.54
CA ASP A 202 0.53 -21.65 -21.33
C ASP A 202 1.29 -21.72 -19.99
N TRP A 203 2.03 -20.66 -19.66
CA TRP A 203 2.73 -20.56 -18.40
C TRP A 203 1.77 -20.47 -17.20
N LEU A 204 0.72 -19.64 -17.29
CA LEU A 204 -0.29 -19.52 -16.24
C LEU A 204 -1.00 -20.85 -15.99
N GLU A 205 -1.29 -21.62 -17.04
CA GLU A 205 -1.91 -22.95 -16.89
C GLU A 205 -0.97 -23.91 -16.14
N ALA A 206 0.33 -23.91 -16.47
CA ALA A 206 1.33 -24.71 -15.78
C ALA A 206 1.57 -24.27 -14.32
N ALA A 207 1.56 -22.96 -14.07
CA ALA A 207 1.81 -22.36 -12.76
C ALA A 207 0.59 -22.33 -11.84
N ARG A 208 -0.63 -22.52 -12.38
CA ARG A 208 -1.90 -22.31 -11.67
C ARG A 208 -1.97 -23.02 -10.32
N THR A 209 -1.53 -24.27 -10.25
CA THR A 209 -1.59 -25.10 -9.04
C THR A 209 -0.25 -25.22 -8.32
N ALA A 210 0.79 -24.56 -8.83
CA ALA A 210 2.15 -24.64 -8.29
C ALA A 210 2.42 -23.55 -7.23
N GLY A 211 1.61 -22.49 -7.21
CA GLY A 211 1.72 -21.37 -6.27
C GLY A 211 0.84 -21.51 -5.01
N PRO A 212 0.97 -20.56 -4.07
CA PRO A 212 0.16 -20.48 -2.84
C PRO A 212 -1.33 -20.26 -3.14
N ASP A 213 -2.21 -20.48 -2.16
CA ASP A 213 -3.67 -20.48 -2.36
C ASP A 213 -4.21 -19.20 -3.00
N TRP A 214 -3.73 -18.02 -2.56
CA TRP A 214 -4.12 -16.73 -3.13
C TRP A 214 -3.76 -16.63 -4.62
N TRP A 215 -2.62 -17.21 -5.01
CA TRP A 215 -2.12 -17.20 -6.39
C TRP A 215 -3.01 -18.04 -7.28
N GLN A 216 -3.43 -19.23 -6.83
CA GLN A 216 -4.25 -20.13 -7.63
C GLN A 216 -5.58 -19.49 -8.04
N ALA A 217 -6.18 -18.71 -7.12
CA ALA A 217 -7.38 -17.95 -7.40
C ALA A 217 -7.14 -16.87 -8.47
N VAL A 218 -6.07 -16.08 -8.33
CA VAL A 218 -5.73 -15.02 -9.29
C VAL A 218 -5.42 -15.61 -10.67
N ALA A 219 -4.56 -16.64 -10.73
CA ALA A 219 -4.18 -17.32 -11.98
C ALA A 219 -5.41 -17.90 -12.69
N THR A 220 -6.34 -18.50 -11.94
CA THR A 220 -7.60 -19.01 -12.49
C THR A 220 -8.44 -17.90 -13.11
N GLU A 221 -8.58 -16.76 -12.44
CA GLU A 221 -9.35 -15.62 -12.97
C GLU A 221 -8.70 -14.99 -14.21
N LEU A 222 -7.37 -14.97 -14.27
CA LEU A 222 -6.63 -14.52 -15.45
C LEU A 222 -6.86 -15.46 -16.64
N LEU A 223 -6.78 -16.78 -16.44
CA LEU A 223 -7.05 -17.78 -17.48
C LEU A 223 -8.51 -17.74 -17.97
N VAL A 224 -9.47 -17.46 -17.07
CA VAL A 224 -10.89 -17.29 -17.43
C VAL A 224 -11.11 -16.02 -18.26
N ALA A 225 -10.33 -14.96 -18.03
CA ALA A 225 -10.46 -13.71 -18.75
C ALA A 225 -10.17 -13.84 -20.26
N LYS A 226 -9.32 -14.80 -20.67
CA LYS A 226 -8.94 -15.09 -22.07
C LYS A 226 -8.67 -13.80 -22.85
N SER A 227 -9.51 -13.46 -23.84
CA SER A 227 -9.36 -12.29 -24.70
C SER A 227 -9.45 -10.94 -23.96
N LYS A 228 -9.97 -10.91 -22.72
CA LYS A 228 -10.01 -9.72 -21.86
C LYS A 228 -8.74 -9.52 -21.04
N LEU A 229 -7.80 -10.47 -21.10
CA LEU A 229 -6.49 -10.34 -20.48
C LEU A 229 -5.71 -9.20 -21.13
N ARG A 230 -5.20 -8.29 -20.31
CA ARG A 230 -4.25 -7.25 -20.74
C ARG A 230 -2.86 -7.66 -20.31
N LEU A 231 -1.93 -7.72 -21.27
CA LEU A 231 -0.51 -7.88 -20.98
C LEU A 231 0.17 -6.51 -21.08
N ILE A 232 0.94 -6.19 -20.05
CA ILE A 232 1.83 -5.02 -20.02
C ILE A 232 3.25 -5.54 -19.98
N GLN A 233 4.11 -5.04 -20.85
CA GLN A 233 5.54 -5.33 -20.80
C GLN A 233 6.18 -4.50 -19.67
N LEU A 234 6.95 -5.16 -18.82
CA LEU A 234 7.70 -4.56 -17.71
C LEU A 234 9.17 -4.48 -18.09
N GLY A 235 9.63 -3.26 -18.37
CA GLY A 235 10.96 -3.02 -18.96
C GLY A 235 11.21 -3.87 -20.20
N ASP A 236 12.40 -4.44 -20.31
CA ASP A 236 12.83 -5.18 -21.50
C ASP A 236 12.74 -6.71 -21.36
N SER A 237 12.17 -7.23 -20.27
CA SER A 237 12.35 -8.66 -19.94
C SER A 237 11.11 -9.40 -19.44
N HIS A 238 10.14 -8.71 -18.83
CA HIS A 238 9.04 -9.38 -18.12
C HIS A 238 7.67 -8.85 -18.55
N PHE A 239 6.61 -9.51 -18.08
CA PHE A 239 5.22 -9.12 -18.33
C PHE A 239 4.42 -9.03 -17.03
N ALA A 240 3.39 -8.19 -17.04
CA ALA A 240 2.30 -8.21 -16.07
C ALA A 240 1.01 -8.65 -16.77
N ALA A 241 0.34 -9.65 -16.19
CA ALA A 241 -0.95 -10.16 -16.61
C ALA A 241 -2.06 -9.51 -15.79
N ILE A 242 -2.97 -8.79 -16.46
CA ILE A 242 -4.01 -7.98 -15.81
C ILE A 242 -5.39 -8.37 -16.34
N GLY A 243 -6.25 -8.85 -15.45
CA GLY A 243 -7.63 -9.18 -15.78
C GLY A 243 -8.62 -8.03 -15.66
N PRO A 244 -9.88 -8.27 -16.06
CA PRO A 244 -10.98 -7.34 -15.82
C PRO A 244 -11.31 -7.26 -14.33
N ARG A 245 -11.96 -6.17 -13.92
CA ARG A 245 -12.49 -6.05 -12.56
C ARG A 245 -13.57 -7.12 -12.33
N LEU A 246 -13.45 -7.84 -11.23
CA LEU A 246 -14.38 -8.88 -10.81
C LEU A 246 -15.59 -8.24 -10.12
N SER A 247 -16.73 -8.93 -10.18
CA SER A 247 -17.92 -8.54 -9.43
C SER A 247 -17.74 -8.85 -7.94
N ARG A 248 -18.46 -8.14 -7.08
CA ARG A 248 -18.47 -8.39 -5.62
C ARG A 248 -18.76 -9.85 -5.28
N GLN A 249 -19.78 -10.45 -5.91
CA GLN A 249 -20.13 -11.86 -5.72
C GLN A 249 -18.97 -12.81 -6.07
N ARG A 250 -18.18 -12.48 -7.10
CA ARG A 250 -17.03 -13.29 -7.50
C ARG A 250 -15.85 -13.11 -6.55
N LEU A 251 -15.64 -11.89 -6.05
CA LEU A 251 -14.66 -11.62 -4.99
C LEU A 251 -15.02 -12.34 -3.69
N GLU A 252 -16.29 -12.35 -3.27
CA GLU A 252 -16.75 -13.09 -2.09
C GLU A 252 -16.56 -14.61 -2.26
N ALA A 253 -16.75 -15.14 -3.47
CA ALA A 253 -16.49 -16.55 -3.77
C ALA A 253 -14.99 -16.93 -3.71
N ILE A 254 -14.11 -15.99 -4.01
CA ILE A 254 -12.65 -16.16 -3.89
C ILE A 254 -12.19 -15.92 -2.44
N GLY A 255 -12.73 -14.91 -1.78
CA GLY A 255 -12.41 -14.44 -0.44
C GLY A 255 -12.90 -15.33 0.71
N GLY A 256 -13.49 -16.49 0.40
CA GLY A 256 -13.80 -17.52 1.41
C GLY A 256 -12.59 -18.06 2.19
N GLY A 257 -11.36 -17.60 1.90
CA GLY A 257 -10.14 -17.89 2.65
C GLY A 257 -9.19 -16.69 2.86
N VAL A 258 -9.59 -15.47 2.49
CA VAL A 258 -8.79 -14.25 2.71
C VAL A 258 -9.77 -13.19 3.21
N ASP A 259 -9.56 -12.66 4.42
CA ASP A 259 -10.41 -11.60 4.98
C ASP A 259 -10.16 -10.29 4.23
N LEU A 260 -10.80 -10.19 3.06
CA LEU A 260 -10.75 -9.04 2.16
C LEU A 260 -11.80 -7.98 2.52
N THR A 261 -12.45 -8.13 3.68
CA THR A 261 -13.60 -7.29 4.06
C THR A 261 -13.30 -6.27 5.15
N SER A 262 -12.21 -6.41 5.91
CA SER A 262 -11.93 -5.46 7.00
C SER A 262 -11.37 -4.12 6.52
N ASP A 263 -10.64 -4.09 5.39
CA ASP A 263 -9.85 -2.90 5.01
C ASP A 263 -10.23 -2.32 3.64
N ILE A 264 -11.47 -2.51 3.18
CA ILE A 264 -12.04 -1.65 2.12
C ILE A 264 -12.38 -0.27 2.74
N VAL A 265 -11.41 0.36 3.36
CA VAL A 265 -11.42 1.80 3.57
C VAL A 265 -10.92 2.39 2.25
N SER A 266 -11.86 2.82 1.44
CA SER A 266 -11.61 3.65 0.27
C SER A 266 -10.93 4.93 0.74
N ASP A 267 -9.59 4.95 0.75
CA ASP A 267 -8.79 6.14 1.06
C ASP A 267 -8.79 7.15 -0.12
N ASP A 268 -9.60 6.89 -1.16
CA ASP A 268 -10.16 7.93 -2.03
C ASP A 268 -11.38 8.57 -1.32
N ASP A 269 -11.08 9.47 -0.38
CA ASP A 269 -12.05 10.21 0.44
C ASP A 269 -12.89 11.24 -0.38
N ASP A 270 -12.68 11.33 -1.70
CA ASP A 270 -13.48 12.19 -2.59
C ASP A 270 -14.53 11.43 -3.42
N ALA A 271 -14.51 10.10 -3.46
CA ALA A 271 -15.45 9.30 -4.26
C ALA A 271 -16.48 8.50 -3.43
N ALA A 272 -16.15 8.16 -2.18
CA ALA A 272 -17.10 7.50 -1.27
C ALA A 272 -18.14 8.47 -0.68
N SER A 273 -17.81 9.78 -0.61
CA SER A 273 -18.73 10.87 -0.26
C SER A 273 -19.87 11.12 -1.27
N MET A 274 -20.01 10.27 -2.31
CA MET A 274 -21.05 10.35 -3.33
C MET A 274 -21.99 9.13 -3.39
N ILE A 275 -21.99 8.25 -2.40
CA ILE A 275 -23.16 7.38 -2.17
C ILE A 275 -24.18 8.25 -1.44
N GLY A 276 -24.96 9.05 -2.18
CA GLY A 276 -25.86 10.10 -1.68
C GLY A 276 -27.04 9.64 -0.81
N VAL A 277 -26.79 8.80 0.19
CA VAL A 277 -27.72 8.40 1.22
C VAL A 277 -27.26 9.07 2.50
N GLU A 278 -27.95 10.15 2.87
CA GLU A 278 -27.79 10.77 4.17
C GLU A 278 -28.23 9.76 5.24
N VAL A 279 -27.30 9.38 6.13
CA VAL A 279 -27.59 8.54 7.29
C VAL A 279 -27.72 9.45 8.51
N GLY A 280 -28.80 9.29 9.26
CA GLY A 280 -29.00 10.05 10.50
C GLY A 280 -27.92 9.76 11.52
N LEU A 281 -27.48 10.79 12.26
CA LEU A 281 -26.41 10.67 13.25
C LEU A 281 -26.68 9.55 14.27
N GLU A 282 -27.90 9.45 14.80
CA GLU A 282 -28.28 8.39 15.75
C GLU A 282 -28.08 6.98 15.17
N GLN A 283 -28.44 6.78 13.89
CA GLN A 283 -28.25 5.51 13.20
C GLN A 283 -26.76 5.21 13.04
N HIS A 284 -25.98 6.19 12.57
CA HIS A 284 -24.54 6.04 12.39
C HIS A 284 -23.81 5.68 13.69
N LEU A 285 -24.08 6.41 14.79
CA LEU A 285 -23.46 6.14 16.09
C LEU A 285 -23.83 4.74 16.61
N GLY A 286 -25.07 4.30 16.39
CA GLY A 286 -25.52 2.95 16.76
C GLY A 286 -24.96 1.84 15.87
N ASP A 287 -24.69 2.11 14.59
CA ASP A 287 -23.98 1.18 13.70
C ASP A 287 -22.55 0.98 14.21
N VAL A 288 -21.82 2.06 14.45
CA VAL A 288 -20.41 2.04 14.92
C VAL A 288 -20.28 1.34 16.28
N GLU A 289 -21.20 1.56 17.21
CA GLU A 289 -21.28 0.84 18.49
C GLU A 289 -21.40 -0.69 18.28
N ARG A 290 -22.29 -1.13 17.38
CA ARG A 290 -22.49 -2.55 17.06
C ARG A 290 -21.24 -3.19 16.45
N TRP A 291 -20.56 -2.46 15.56
CA TRP A 291 -19.29 -2.92 14.98
C TRP A 291 -18.22 -3.11 16.06
N MET A 292 -18.08 -2.16 16.98
CA MET A 292 -17.11 -2.25 18.06
C MET A 292 -17.40 -3.43 19.01
N GLN A 293 -18.68 -3.67 19.33
CA GLN A 293 -19.08 -4.85 20.12
C GLN A 293 -18.71 -6.15 19.41
N HIS A 294 -18.91 -6.23 18.09
CA HIS A 294 -18.54 -7.40 17.30
C HIS A 294 -17.02 -7.64 17.30
N PHE A 295 -16.22 -6.59 17.15
CA PHE A 295 -14.75 -6.71 17.22
C PHE A 295 -14.28 -7.13 18.62
N ALA A 296 -14.80 -6.50 19.67
CA ALA A 296 -14.42 -6.83 21.04
C ALA A 296 -14.75 -8.29 21.40
N ALA A 297 -15.87 -8.83 20.91
CA ALA A 297 -16.25 -10.22 21.09
C ALA A 297 -15.27 -11.19 20.39
N ASN A 298 -14.86 -10.87 19.16
CA ASN A 298 -13.92 -11.69 18.39
C ASN A 298 -12.49 -11.66 18.94
N LEU A 299 -12.11 -10.56 19.60
CA LEU A 299 -10.82 -10.41 20.27
C LEU A 299 -10.81 -10.95 21.71
N HIS A 300 -11.93 -11.52 22.17
CA HIS A 300 -12.08 -12.04 23.53
C HIS A 300 -11.71 -11.04 24.63
N LEU A 301 -12.00 -9.75 24.40
CA LEU A 301 -11.80 -8.71 25.40
C LEU A 301 -12.75 -8.90 26.58
N SER A 302 -12.38 -8.39 27.76
CA SER A 302 -13.28 -8.42 28.91
C SER A 302 -14.52 -7.55 28.66
N ASP A 303 -15.65 -7.92 29.25
CA ASP A 303 -16.91 -7.19 29.10
C ASP A 303 -16.78 -5.70 29.46
N ALA A 304 -15.92 -5.39 30.45
CA ALA A 304 -15.63 -4.02 30.84
C ALA A 304 -14.95 -3.23 29.72
N ILE A 305 -13.90 -3.77 29.11
CA ILE A 305 -13.18 -3.12 28.00
C ILE A 305 -14.08 -3.04 26.76
N ALA A 306 -14.82 -4.09 26.46
CA ALA A 306 -15.76 -4.12 25.34
C ALA A 306 -16.84 -3.03 25.48
N SER A 307 -17.38 -2.85 26.69
CA SER A 307 -18.36 -1.81 26.99
C SER A 307 -17.77 -0.41 26.85
N ASP A 308 -16.56 -0.17 27.36
CA ASP A 308 -15.90 1.14 27.26
C ASP A 308 -15.57 1.49 25.81
N LEU A 309 -15.08 0.54 25.02
CA LEU A 309 -14.81 0.72 23.59
C LEU A 309 -16.11 0.98 22.82
N ALA A 310 -17.18 0.23 23.08
CA ALA A 310 -18.47 0.43 22.43
C ALA A 310 -19.04 1.82 22.73
N LEU A 311 -18.92 2.29 23.98
CA LEU A 311 -19.34 3.62 24.39
C LEU A 311 -18.50 4.70 23.70
N ALA A 312 -17.17 4.56 23.67
CA ALA A 312 -16.27 5.49 22.98
C ALA A 312 -16.60 5.56 21.48
N ALA A 313 -16.80 4.41 20.84
CA ALA A 313 -17.17 4.31 19.44
C ALA A 313 -18.54 4.98 19.15
N ARG A 314 -19.52 4.78 20.02
CA ARG A 314 -20.83 5.46 19.94
C ARG A 314 -20.73 6.97 20.09
N LEU A 315 -19.76 7.48 20.85
CA LEU A 315 -19.63 8.91 21.14
C LEU A 315 -18.62 9.63 20.24
N HIS A 316 -17.88 8.89 19.39
CA HIS A 316 -16.77 9.45 18.62
C HIS A 316 -17.16 10.68 17.78
N ASP A 317 -18.38 10.66 17.23
CA ASP A 317 -18.91 11.69 16.33
C ASP A 317 -20.05 12.50 16.93
N ILE A 318 -20.25 12.45 18.27
CA ILE A 318 -21.35 13.17 18.92
C ILE A 318 -21.29 14.68 18.68
N GLY A 319 -20.10 15.22 18.41
CA GLY A 319 -19.90 16.63 18.03
C GLY A 319 -20.62 17.04 16.75
N LYS A 320 -20.98 16.10 15.86
CA LYS A 320 -21.80 16.36 14.67
C LYS A 320 -23.22 16.84 15.02
N ALA A 321 -23.69 16.62 16.25
CA ALA A 321 -24.96 17.18 16.72
C ALA A 321 -24.91 18.70 16.93
N ASP A 322 -23.73 19.32 16.94
CA ASP A 322 -23.59 20.76 17.10
C ASP A 322 -24.14 21.51 15.87
N PRO A 323 -25.05 22.49 16.04
CA PRO A 323 -25.61 23.26 14.93
C PRO A 323 -24.57 23.93 14.02
N ARG A 324 -23.40 24.29 14.56
CA ARG A 324 -22.30 24.88 13.79
C ARG A 324 -21.66 23.85 12.86
N PHE A 325 -21.54 22.60 13.33
CA PHE A 325 -21.03 21.48 12.54
C PHE A 325 -22.01 21.13 11.41
N GLN A 326 -23.31 21.08 11.72
CA GLN A 326 -24.36 20.86 10.71
C GLN A 326 -24.36 21.96 9.66
N GLN A 327 -24.27 23.23 10.06
CA GLN A 327 -24.18 24.35 9.12
C GLN A 327 -22.95 24.24 8.21
N LEU A 328 -21.82 23.74 8.73
CA LEU A 328 -20.60 23.53 7.97
C LEU A 328 -20.72 22.38 6.95
N LEU A 329 -21.35 21.25 7.33
CA LEU A 329 -21.68 20.15 6.41
C LEU A 329 -22.53 20.61 5.22
N HIS A 330 -23.42 21.58 5.46
CA HIS A 330 -24.24 22.20 4.41
C HIS A 330 -23.58 23.40 3.72
N GLY A 331 -22.25 23.52 3.77
CA GLY A 331 -21.48 24.55 3.09
C GLY A 331 -21.66 25.96 3.65
N GLY A 332 -21.94 26.08 4.95
CA GLY A 332 -22.16 27.34 5.66
C GLY A 332 -23.58 27.92 5.51
N SER A 333 -24.46 27.28 4.75
CA SER A 333 -25.81 27.79 4.47
C SER A 333 -26.83 27.35 5.51
N ALA A 334 -27.34 28.31 6.30
CA ALA A 334 -28.44 28.07 7.22
C ALA A 334 -29.74 27.62 6.51
N VAL A 335 -29.89 27.96 5.22
CA VAL A 335 -31.05 27.56 4.41
C VAL A 335 -30.98 26.08 4.03
N ARG A 336 -29.78 25.56 3.72
CA ARG A 336 -29.60 24.13 3.38
C ARG A 336 -29.70 23.21 4.59
N MET A 337 -29.38 23.71 5.78
CA MET A 337 -29.54 22.98 7.04
C MET A 337 -31.01 22.90 7.50
N ALA A 338 -31.88 23.79 7.01
CA ALA A 338 -33.29 23.85 7.36
C ALA A 338 -34.23 23.20 6.32
N ALA A 339 -33.69 22.72 5.21
CA ALA A 339 -34.42 22.10 4.08
C ALA A 339 -34.36 20.57 4.19
#